data_AF-A0A414P834-F1
#
_entry.id   AF-A0A414P834-F1
#
_cell.length_a   1.000
_cell.length_b   1.000
_cell.length_c   1.000
_cell.angle_alpha   90.00
_cell.angle_beta   90.00
_cell.angle_gamma   90.00
#
_symmetry.space_group_name_H-M   'P 1'
#
loop_
_entity.id
_entity.type
_entity.pdbx_description
1 polymer ?
#
loop_
_entity_poly.entity_id
_entity_poly.type
_entity_poly.pdbx_seq_one_letter_code
_entity_poly.pdbx_strand_id
1 'polypeptide(L)'
;MADYEYIFSTLLHKKLKEKIVGRIYVAVRNDILITEIDTIGGIKIDISINDFANKLVNGYSTDYAAYEIAKEYKKKILSKYLK
;
A
#
# COMPACT_ATOMS: atom_id res chain seq x y z
N MET A 1 -8.99 17.30 5.77
CA MET A 1 -7.92 16.30 5.59
C MET A 1 -8.47 14.89 5.39
N ALA A 2 -9.52 14.48 6.12
CA ALA A 2 -10.16 13.17 5.92
C ALA A 2 -10.59 12.87 4.46
N ASP A 3 -11.09 13.86 3.71
CA ASP A 3 -11.49 13.65 2.32
C ASP A 3 -10.29 13.34 1.40
N TYR A 4 -9.15 14.00 1.62
CA TYR A 4 -7.93 13.76 0.85
C TYR A 4 -7.33 12.39 1.15
N GLU A 5 -7.33 11.99 2.42
CA GLU A 5 -6.90 10.65 2.85
C GLU A 5 -7.77 9.55 2.21
N TYR A 6 -9.09 9.76 2.19
CA TYR A 6 -10.03 8.85 1.55
C TYR A 6 -9.84 8.77 0.03
N ILE A 7 -9.68 9.92 -0.63
CA ILE A 7 -9.41 9.98 -2.08
C ILE A 7 -8.09 9.29 -2.40
N PHE A 8 -7.03 9.59 -1.65
CA PHE A 8 -5.70 9.02 -1.86
C PHE A 8 -5.73 7.49 -1.70
N SER A 9 -6.30 7.00 -0.59
CA SER A 9 -6.40 5.56 -0.30
C SER A 9 -7.25 4.83 -1.34
N THR A 10 -8.36 5.43 -1.80
CA THR A 10 -9.21 4.87 -2.86
C THR A 10 -8.48 4.75 -4.20
N LEU A 11 -7.76 5.80 -4.62
CA LEU A 11 -6.99 5.82 -5.86
C LEU A 11 -5.82 4.83 -5.80
N LEU A 12 -5.12 4.80 -4.66
CA LEU A 12 -4.03 3.86 -4.42
C LEU A 12 -4.53 2.40 -4.46
N HIS A 13 -5.66 2.11 -3.81
CA HIS A 13 -6.27 0.77 -3.85
C HIS A 13 -6.57 0.32 -5.29
N LYS A 14 -7.10 1.20 -6.15
CA LYS A 14 -7.34 0.88 -7.57
C LYS A 14 -6.03 0.54 -8.29
N LYS A 15 -4.99 1.37 -8.14
CA LYS A 15 -3.66 1.15 -8.75
C LYS A 15 -2.99 -0.14 -8.27
N LEU A 16 -3.16 -0.49 -7.00
CA LEU A 16 -2.61 -1.73 -6.44
C LEU A 16 -3.33 -2.97 -6.98
N LYS A 17 -4.65 -2.91 -7.18
CA LYS A 17 -5.40 -4.03 -7.77
C LYS A 17 -4.98 -4.38 -9.20
N GLU A 18 -4.41 -3.43 -9.95
CA GLU A 18 -3.85 -3.70 -11.28
C GLU A 18 -2.49 -4.43 -11.23
N LYS A 19 -1.80 -4.40 -10.08
CA LYS A 19 -0.42 -4.88 -9.93
C LYS A 19 -0.30 -6.12 -9.03
N ILE A 20 -1.25 -6.32 -8.12
CA ILE A 20 -1.17 -7.32 -7.05
C ILE A 20 -2.44 -8.17 -7.07
N VAL A 21 -2.24 -9.49 -7.07
CA VAL A 21 -3.33 -10.47 -7.00
C VAL A 21 -3.57 -10.83 -5.54
N GLY A 22 -4.72 -10.43 -5.00
CA GLY A 22 -5.12 -10.70 -3.62
C GLY A 22 -6.26 -9.80 -3.16
N ARG A 23 -6.68 -9.96 -1.90
CA ARG A 23 -7.52 -8.97 -1.23
C ARG A 23 -6.62 -7.87 -0.70
N ILE A 24 -6.93 -6.62 -1.04
CA ILE A 24 -6.13 -5.46 -0.69
C ILE A 24 -7.00 -4.52 0.12
N TYR A 25 -6.49 -4.08 1.26
CA TYR A 25 -7.08 -3.03 2.07
C TYR A 25 -6.08 -1.88 2.17
N VAL A 26 -6.56 -0.65 2.00
CA VAL A 26 -5.75 0.58 2.06
C VAL A 26 -6.50 1.60 2.90
N ALA A 27 -5.82 2.21 3.87
CA ALA A 27 -6.37 3.31 4.65
C ALA A 27 -5.25 4.20 5.19
N VAL A 28 -5.56 5.45 5.45
CA VAL A 28 -4.71 6.32 6.27
C VAL A 28 -5.30 6.38 7.66
N ARG A 29 -4.49 6.13 8.69
CA ARG A 29 -4.89 6.22 10.10
C ARG A 29 -3.72 6.76 10.91
N ASN A 30 -3.97 7.76 11.76
CA ASN A 30 -2.96 8.34 12.65
C ASN A 30 -1.67 8.73 11.90
N ASP A 31 -1.79 9.40 10.75
CA ASP A 31 -0.67 9.82 9.90
C ASP A 31 0.16 8.67 9.28
N ILE A 32 -0.42 7.47 9.23
CA ILE A 32 0.20 6.29 8.63
C ILE A 32 -0.68 5.79 7.49
N LEU A 33 -0.10 5.64 6.31
CA LEU A 33 -0.72 4.91 5.20
C LEU A 33 -0.49 3.41 5.41
N ILE A 34 -1.57 2.70 5.69
CA ILE A 34 -1.62 1.26 5.94
C ILE A 34 -2.09 0.57 4.66
N THR A 35 -1.36 -0.47 4.24
CA THR A 35 -1.75 -1.38 3.17
C THR A 35 -1.62 -2.82 3.64
N GLU A 36 -2.73 -3.53 3.63
CA GLU A 36 -2.80 -4.95 3.99
C GLU A 36 -3.14 -5.75 2.73
N ILE A 37 -2.40 -6.83 2.50
CA ILE A 37 -2.55 -7.69 1.32
C ILE A 37 -2.69 -9.12 1.80
N ASP A 38 -3.84 -9.72 1.52
CA ASP A 38 -4.09 -11.14 1.71
C ASP A 38 -4.02 -11.85 0.34
N THR A 39 -2.98 -12.65 0.16
CA THR A 39 -2.72 -13.35 -1.10
C THR A 39 -3.58 -14.60 -1.23
N ILE A 40 -3.76 -15.09 -2.45
CA ILE A 40 -4.50 -16.34 -2.71
C ILE A 40 -3.89 -17.54 -1.95
N GLY A 41 -2.58 -17.52 -1.68
CA GLY A 41 -1.87 -18.56 -0.93
C GLY A 41 -2.01 -18.45 0.60
N GLY A 42 -2.86 -17.57 1.12
CA GLY A 42 -3.06 -17.36 2.56
C GLY A 42 -1.91 -16.61 3.25
N ILE A 43 -0.99 -16.02 2.48
CA ILE A 43 0.07 -15.17 3.02
C ILE A 43 -0.50 -13.77 3.20
N LYS A 44 -0.44 -13.27 4.45
CA LYS A 44 -0.77 -11.90 4.81
C LYS A 44 0.48 -11.03 4.81
N ILE A 45 0.40 -9.88 4.15
CA ILE A 45 1.48 -8.92 4.03
C ILE A 45 0.97 -7.54 4.42
N ASP A 46 1.56 -7.00 5.47
CA ASP A 46 1.29 -5.64 5.94
C ASP A 46 2.44 -4.72 5.56
N ILE A 47 2.11 -3.57 4.98
CA ILE A 47 3.04 -2.52 4.57
C ILE A 47 2.50 -1.21 5.12
N SER A 48 3.37 -0.44 5.78
CA SER A 48 3.02 0.84 6.39
C SER A 48 4.01 1.91 5.97
N ILE A 49 3.48 3.09 5.63
CA ILE A 49 4.27 4.28 5.29
C ILE A 49 3.91 5.34 6.33
N ASN A 50 4.89 5.68 7.16
CA ASN A 50 4.76 6.71 8.20
C ASN A 50 4.92 8.12 7.61
N ASP A 51 4.56 9.13 8.40
CA ASP A 51 4.72 10.56 8.06
C ASP A 51 3.94 10.92 6.78
N PHE A 52 2.71 10.40 6.68
CA PHE A 52 1.91 10.47 5.46
C PHE A 52 1.56 11.91 5.08
N ALA A 53 1.14 12.74 6.02
CA ALA A 53 0.74 14.12 5.79
C ALA A 53 1.92 14.95 5.26
N ASN A 54 3.09 14.83 5.88
CA ASN A 54 4.29 15.52 5.41
C ASN A 54 4.70 15.04 4.02
N LYS A 55 4.70 13.72 3.78
CA LYS A 55 4.95 13.16 2.44
C LYS A 55 3.97 13.72 1.41
N LEU A 56 2.68 13.75 1.72
CA LEU A 56 1.64 14.25 0.82
C LEU A 56 1.87 15.71 0.43
N VAL A 57 2.17 16.58 1.39
CA VAL A 57 2.48 18.00 1.14
C VAL A 57 3.76 18.16 0.30
N ASN A 58 4.71 17.23 0.42
CA ASN A 58 5.94 17.18 -0.38
C ASN A 58 5.78 16.43 -1.73
N GLY A 59 4.54 16.24 -2.21
CA GLY A 59 4.27 15.70 -3.54
C GLY A 59 4.23 14.17 -3.63
N TYR A 60 4.09 13.48 -2.50
CA TYR A 60 3.91 12.03 -2.49
C TYR A 60 2.64 11.63 -3.23
N SER A 61 2.79 10.88 -4.31
CA SER A 61 1.71 10.53 -5.23
C SER A 61 1.26 9.09 -5.04
N THR A 62 0.03 8.81 -5.44
CA THR A 62 -0.51 7.43 -5.45
C THR A 62 0.27 6.50 -6.39
N ASP A 63 0.88 7.02 -7.47
CA ASP A 63 1.74 6.22 -8.36
C ASP A 63 3.03 5.79 -7.68
N TYR A 64 3.66 6.72 -6.96
CA TYR A 64 4.90 6.41 -6.24
C TYR A 64 4.62 5.47 -5.06
N ALA A 65 3.56 5.72 -4.30
CA ALA A 65 3.12 4.80 -3.25
C ALA A 65 2.83 3.39 -3.79
N ALA A 66 2.14 3.27 -4.93
CA ALA A 66 1.88 1.99 -5.57
C ALA A 66 3.17 1.27 -6.00
N TYR A 67 4.16 2.02 -6.49
CA TYR A 67 5.47 1.48 -6.83
C TYR A 67 6.20 0.93 -5.60
N GLU A 68 6.28 1.70 -4.51
CA GLU A 68 6.95 1.29 -3.27
C GLU A 68 6.29 0.04 -2.67
N ILE A 69 4.96 0.05 -2.55
CA ILE A 69 4.19 -1.08 -2.00
C ILE A 69 4.36 -2.33 -2.87
N ALA A 70 4.27 -2.21 -4.19
CA ALA A 70 4.45 -3.36 -5.08
C ALA A 70 5.88 -3.93 -5.00
N LYS A 71 6.90 -3.07 -4.83
CA LYS A 71 8.29 -3.49 -4.64
C LYS A 71 8.47 -4.27 -3.33
N GLU A 72 7.94 -3.74 -2.21
CA GLU A 72 8.01 -4.41 -0.91
C GLU A 72 7.19 -5.71 -0.88
N TYR A 73 6.02 -5.74 -1.52
CA TYR A 73 5.22 -6.95 -1.70
C TYR A 73 6.03 -8.04 -2.40
N LYS A 74 6.64 -7.74 -3.56
CA LYS A 74 7.48 -8.71 -4.31
C LYS A 74 8.61 -9.25 -3.45
N LYS A 75 9.30 -8.36 -2.72
CA LYS A 75 10.41 -8.74 -1.82
C LYS A 75 9.94 -9.72 -0.73
N LYS A 76 8.81 -9.43 -0.08
CA LYS A 76 8.23 -10.29 0.98
C LYS A 76 7.72 -11.63 0.45
N ILE A 77 7.18 -11.67 -0.76
CA ILE A 77 6.77 -12.92 -1.42
C ILE A 77 8.00 -13.76 -1.74
N LEU A 78 9.00 -13.20 -2.42
CA LEU A 78 10.22 -13.92 -2.78
C LEU A 78 10.93 -14.49 -1.55
N SER A 79 11.03 -13.74 -0.45
CA SER A 79 11.64 -14.24 0.78
C SER A 79 10.87 -15.39 1.46
N LYS A 80 9.57 -15.54 1.18
CA LYS A 80 8.77 -16.66 1.68
C LYS A 80 8.94 -17.94 0.85
N TYR A 81 9.14 -17.81 -0.47
CA TYR A 81 9.23 -18.95 -1.39
C TYR A 81 10.67 -19.43 -1.64
N LEU A 82 11.67 -18.54 -1.56
CA LEU A 82 13.09 -18.88 -1.78
C LEU A 82 13.81 -19.32 -0.50
N LYS A 83 13.11 -20.05 0.36
CA LYS A 83 13.66 -20.52 1.64
C LYS A 83 14.52 -21.76 1.47
#